data_AF-A0A1G2DYC8-F1
#
_entry.id   AF-A0A1G2DYC8-F1
#
_cell.length_a   1.000
_cell.length_b   1.000
_cell.length_c   1.000
_cell.angle_alpha   90.00
_cell.angle_beta   90.00
_cell.angle_gamma   90.00
#
_symmetry.space_group_name_H-M   'P 1'
#
loop_
_entity.id
_entity.type
_entity.pdbx_description
1 polymer ?
#
loop_
_entity_poly.entity_id
_entity_poly.type
_entity_poly.pdbx_seq_one_letter_code
_entity_poly.pdbx_strand_id
1 'polypeptide(L)'
;MIKQLIANSKMTKWLIKKSATIISCVLIASFGTIVLVFSATTIYDNVNTTGNITASSTITAGESLIVASTGNADFPTANIGDISASSIDVSENMIVGNNLYVQSGLSVASGGMQIGGDTGIFASSSQPVLSVDQNGSGNIVEFKDAGTTIFYIADGGNATTTGNFNISGTLNIGEGTSILKHLSTTAAVDFDAIAANSCSIKTVSFSGVAVGDSIALGLPDELGDLDISWDAWVSAADIISIKACNASTSASDNPDSETVRISAWKY
;
A
#
# COMPACT_ATOMS: atom_id res chain seq x y z
N MET A 1 -25.67 -8.75 -87.77
CA MET A 1 -24.42 -9.09 -87.05
C MET A 1 -24.07 -8.14 -85.89
N ILE A 2 -24.58 -6.89 -85.83
CA ILE A 2 -24.22 -5.93 -84.75
C ILE A 2 -25.00 -6.16 -83.42
N LYS A 3 -26.20 -6.76 -83.43
CA LYS A 3 -26.98 -7.02 -82.21
C LYS A 3 -26.39 -8.08 -81.27
N GLN A 4 -25.55 -8.98 -81.78
CA GLN A 4 -25.00 -10.10 -81.00
C GLN A 4 -23.80 -9.68 -80.13
N LEU A 5 -23.05 -8.64 -80.54
CA LEU A 5 -21.92 -8.11 -79.77
C LEU A 5 -22.35 -7.30 -78.53
N ILE A 6 -23.53 -6.68 -78.54
CA ILE A 6 -24.00 -5.86 -77.40
C ILE A 6 -24.54 -6.74 -76.26
N ALA A 7 -25.09 -7.92 -76.56
CA ALA A 7 -25.54 -8.87 -75.54
C ALA A 7 -24.36 -9.47 -74.74
N ASN A 8 -23.23 -9.72 -75.39
CA ASN A 8 -22.05 -10.27 -74.73
C ASN A 8 -21.38 -9.30 -73.75
N SER A 9 -21.43 -7.97 -73.97
CA SER A 9 -20.77 -7.01 -73.06
C SER A 9 -21.57 -6.73 -71.77
N LYS A 10 -22.90 -6.91 -71.80
CA LYS A 10 -23.74 -6.80 -70.59
C LYS A 10 -23.66 -8.05 -69.71
N MET A 11 -23.52 -9.24 -70.32
CA MET A 11 -23.41 -10.50 -69.59
C MET A 11 -22.05 -10.64 -68.87
N THR A 12 -20.96 -10.12 -69.48
CA THR A 12 -19.64 -10.06 -68.82
C THR A 12 -19.63 -9.11 -67.62
N LYS A 13 -20.34 -7.97 -67.69
CA LYS A 13 -20.46 -7.05 -66.55
C LYS A 13 -21.31 -7.60 -65.40
N TRP A 14 -22.22 -8.53 -65.68
CA TRP A 14 -23.07 -9.16 -64.65
C TRP A 14 -22.35 -10.31 -63.93
N LEU A 15 -21.57 -11.12 -64.64
CA LEU A 15 -20.82 -12.24 -64.07
C LEU A 15 -19.69 -11.81 -63.12
N ILE A 16 -19.15 -10.60 -63.25
CA ILE A 16 -18.07 -10.11 -62.39
C ILE A 16 -18.57 -9.72 -60.99
N LYS A 17 -19.88 -9.58 -60.75
CA LYS A 17 -20.38 -8.95 -59.51
C LYS A 17 -20.84 -9.89 -58.40
N LYS A 18 -20.92 -11.22 -58.61
CA LYS A 18 -21.40 -12.17 -57.57
C LYS A 18 -20.93 -13.62 -57.80
N SER A 19 -19.85 -14.09 -57.18
CA SER A 19 -19.74 -15.50 -56.69
C SER A 19 -18.42 -15.82 -55.97
N ALA A 20 -18.52 -16.83 -55.09
CA ALA A 20 -17.55 -17.44 -54.20
C ALA A 20 -16.52 -18.38 -54.88
N THR A 21 -15.48 -18.72 -54.11
CA THR A 21 -14.29 -19.50 -54.52
C THR A 21 -14.59 -20.97 -54.83
N ILE A 22 -14.40 -21.39 -56.09
CA ILE A 22 -14.29 -22.80 -56.51
C ILE A 22 -12.88 -22.98 -57.08
N ILE A 23 -12.07 -23.86 -56.50
CA ILE A 23 -10.75 -24.22 -57.08
C ILE A 23 -11.01 -25.15 -58.26
N SER A 24 -11.08 -24.60 -59.47
CA SER A 24 -11.07 -25.38 -60.70
C SER A 24 -9.72 -25.21 -61.38
N CYS A 25 -8.96 -26.29 -61.50
CA CYS A 25 -7.72 -26.31 -62.27
C CYS A 25 -8.05 -26.69 -63.71
N VAL A 26 -7.81 -25.80 -64.68
CA VAL A 26 -7.95 -26.12 -66.11
C VAL A 26 -6.54 -26.28 -66.69
N LEU A 27 -6.27 -27.47 -67.20
CA LEU A 27 -5.02 -27.82 -67.87
C LEU A 27 -5.18 -27.51 -69.36
N ILE A 28 -4.50 -26.47 -69.86
CA ILE A 28 -4.45 -26.18 -71.30
C ILE A 28 -3.04 -26.51 -71.77
N ALA A 29 -2.94 -27.59 -72.54
CA ALA A 29 -1.71 -27.94 -73.25
C ALA A 29 -1.85 -27.50 -74.72
N SER A 30 -1.08 -26.50 -75.12
CA SER A 30 -0.92 -26.15 -76.53
C SER A 30 0.56 -25.99 -76.84
N PHE A 31 1.05 -26.73 -77.82
CA PHE A 31 2.45 -26.73 -78.29
C PHE A 31 3.50 -26.88 -77.16
N GLY A 32 3.39 -27.95 -76.36
CA GLY A 32 4.48 -28.40 -75.48
C GLY A 32 4.71 -27.61 -74.19
N THR A 33 3.91 -26.57 -73.93
CA THR A 33 4.04 -25.78 -72.69
C THR A 33 2.81 -25.97 -71.82
N ILE A 34 3.00 -26.38 -70.56
CA ILE A 34 1.93 -26.50 -69.57
C ILE A 34 1.86 -25.17 -68.81
N VAL A 35 0.72 -24.49 -68.90
CA VAL A 35 0.44 -23.29 -68.10
C VAL A 35 -0.52 -23.68 -66.99
N LEU A 36 -0.06 -23.60 -65.73
CA LEU A 36 -0.90 -23.72 -64.55
C LEU A 36 -1.45 -22.35 -64.20
N VAL A 37 -2.75 -22.14 -64.41
CA VAL A 37 -3.45 -20.93 -64.00
C VAL A 37 -4.05 -21.16 -62.62
N PHE A 38 -3.46 -20.55 -61.59
CA PHE A 38 -4.05 -20.49 -60.26
C PHE A 38 -5.02 -19.31 -60.20
N SER A 39 -6.26 -19.54 -59.74
CA SER A 39 -7.17 -18.46 -59.39
C SER A 39 -7.42 -18.48 -57.88
N ALA A 40 -6.97 -17.43 -57.20
CA ALA A 40 -7.38 -17.14 -55.83
C ALA A 40 -8.64 -16.25 -55.92
N THR A 41 -9.71 -16.62 -55.23
CA THR A 41 -10.93 -15.78 -55.16
C THR A 41 -11.02 -15.19 -53.77
N THR A 42 -11.06 -13.86 -53.73
CA THR A 42 -11.36 -13.08 -52.52
C THR A 42 -12.88 -13.03 -52.37
N ILE A 43 -13.42 -13.50 -51.24
CA ILE A 43 -14.85 -13.34 -50.95
C ILE A 43 -15.07 -11.90 -50.48
N TYR A 44 -15.75 -11.09 -51.29
CA TYR A 44 -15.98 -9.67 -51.02
C TYR A 44 -17.26 -9.38 -50.21
N ASP A 45 -18.11 -10.37 -49.91
CA ASP A 45 -19.44 -10.18 -49.30
C ASP A 45 -19.77 -11.17 -48.16
N ASN A 46 -20.79 -10.83 -47.37
CA ASN A 46 -21.31 -11.57 -46.19
C ASN A 46 -21.54 -13.07 -46.44
N VAL A 47 -20.97 -13.92 -45.57
CA VAL A 47 -21.30 -15.35 -45.47
C VAL A 47 -22.54 -15.49 -44.58
N ASN A 48 -23.73 -15.63 -45.18
CA ASN A 48 -24.98 -15.87 -44.46
C ASN A 48 -25.30 -17.38 -44.46
N THR A 49 -25.08 -18.04 -43.32
CA THR A 49 -25.38 -19.48 -43.16
C THR A 49 -26.23 -19.70 -41.91
N THR A 50 -27.20 -20.61 -42.00
CA THR A 50 -27.99 -21.07 -40.84
C THR A 50 -27.29 -22.18 -40.04
N GLY A 51 -26.04 -22.51 -40.36
CA GLY A 51 -25.23 -23.55 -39.73
C GLY A 51 -23.84 -23.04 -39.37
N ASN A 52 -23.03 -23.92 -38.75
CA ASN A 52 -21.68 -23.59 -38.28
C ASN A 52 -20.81 -23.05 -39.43
N ILE A 53 -20.21 -21.88 -39.24
CA ILE A 53 -19.17 -21.34 -40.11
C ILE A 53 -17.82 -21.83 -39.56
N THR A 54 -17.23 -22.84 -40.19
CA THR A 54 -15.85 -23.23 -39.91
C THR A 54 -14.93 -22.48 -40.87
N ALA A 55 -14.41 -21.34 -40.43
CA ALA A 55 -13.40 -20.60 -41.18
C ALA A 55 -12.02 -20.90 -40.61
N SER A 56 -11.16 -21.59 -41.36
CA SER A 56 -9.73 -21.70 -41.07
C SER A 56 -8.97 -20.60 -41.82
N SER A 57 -9.26 -19.35 -41.51
CA SER A 57 -8.60 -18.20 -42.09
C SER A 57 -7.64 -17.59 -41.08
N THR A 58 -6.35 -17.50 -41.42
CA THR A 58 -5.43 -16.63 -40.71
C THR A 58 -5.77 -15.19 -41.10
N ILE A 59 -6.30 -14.43 -40.15
CA ILE A 59 -6.44 -12.98 -40.32
C ILE A 59 -5.04 -12.42 -40.14
N THR A 60 -4.51 -11.82 -41.21
CA THR A 60 -3.12 -11.37 -41.24
C THR A 60 -2.95 -10.02 -40.54
N ALA A 61 -1.71 -9.66 -40.21
CA ALA A 61 -1.42 -8.38 -39.55
C ALA A 61 -1.96 -7.21 -40.38
N GLY A 62 -2.85 -6.41 -39.79
CA GLY A 62 -3.51 -5.26 -40.43
C GLY A 62 -4.96 -5.50 -40.84
N GLU A 63 -5.47 -6.73 -40.74
CA GLU A 63 -6.88 -7.06 -40.96
C GLU A 63 -7.66 -7.11 -39.63
N SER A 64 -8.97 -6.88 -39.64
CA SER A 64 -9.84 -6.93 -38.45
C SER A 64 -10.94 -7.97 -38.62
N LEU A 65 -11.15 -8.80 -37.59
CA LEU A 65 -12.38 -9.58 -37.48
C LEU A 65 -13.44 -8.73 -36.82
N ILE A 66 -14.53 -8.47 -37.54
CA ILE A 66 -15.71 -7.80 -36.99
C ILE A 66 -16.83 -8.83 -36.93
N VAL A 67 -17.19 -9.26 -35.73
CA VAL A 67 -18.41 -10.03 -35.50
C VAL A 67 -19.53 -9.02 -35.25
N ALA A 68 -20.15 -8.57 -36.34
CA ALA A 68 -21.24 -7.60 -36.27
C ALA A 68 -22.59 -8.30 -36.13
N SER A 69 -23.36 -7.86 -35.15
CA SER A 69 -24.80 -8.10 -35.11
C SER A 69 -25.46 -7.32 -36.26
N THR A 70 -26.12 -8.01 -37.18
CA THR A 70 -26.93 -7.35 -38.22
C THR A 70 -28.40 -7.42 -37.82
N GLY A 71 -28.84 -6.49 -36.97
CA GLY A 71 -30.22 -6.41 -36.45
C GLY A 71 -30.31 -6.66 -34.94
N ASN A 72 -31.39 -7.29 -34.46
CA ASN A 72 -31.57 -7.67 -33.04
C ASN A 72 -30.80 -8.95 -32.65
N ALA A 73 -29.65 -9.21 -33.27
CA ALA A 73 -28.89 -10.43 -33.01
C ALA A 73 -27.99 -10.22 -31.79
N ASP A 74 -28.36 -10.80 -30.65
CA ASP A 74 -27.46 -10.95 -29.50
C ASP A 74 -26.60 -12.20 -29.68
N PHE A 75 -25.29 -12.08 -29.47
CA PHE A 75 -24.37 -13.23 -29.41
C PHE A 75 -24.11 -13.55 -27.93
N PRO A 76 -24.94 -14.37 -27.26
CA PRO A 76 -24.93 -14.49 -25.81
C PRO A 76 -23.68 -15.13 -25.23
N THR A 77 -22.93 -15.91 -26.03
CA THR A 77 -21.73 -16.61 -25.57
C THR A 77 -20.74 -16.79 -26.72
N ALA A 78 -19.46 -16.53 -26.47
CA ALA A 78 -18.35 -16.97 -27.31
C ALA A 78 -17.41 -17.83 -26.45
N ASN A 79 -17.05 -19.03 -26.93
CA ASN A 79 -16.02 -19.86 -26.32
C ASN A 79 -14.76 -19.76 -27.18
N ILE A 80 -13.78 -19.04 -26.68
CA ILE A 80 -12.49 -18.82 -27.32
C ILE A 80 -11.46 -19.47 -26.39
N GLY A 81 -10.50 -20.20 -26.95
CA GLY A 81 -9.39 -20.76 -26.18
C GLY A 81 -8.48 -19.64 -25.68
N ASP A 82 -7.33 -19.46 -26.34
CA ASP A 82 -6.43 -18.37 -26.00
C ASP A 82 -6.78 -17.09 -26.75
N ILE A 83 -6.75 -15.96 -26.04
CA ILE A 83 -6.84 -14.62 -26.62
C ILE A 83 -5.50 -13.95 -26.41
N SER A 84 -4.77 -13.70 -27.50
CA SER A 84 -3.54 -12.90 -27.50
C SER A 84 -3.84 -11.57 -28.17
N ALA A 85 -3.98 -10.52 -27.38
CA ALA A 85 -4.34 -9.19 -27.85
C ALA A 85 -3.50 -8.12 -27.13
N SER A 86 -3.30 -6.98 -27.77
CA SER A 86 -2.71 -5.80 -27.12
C SER A 86 -3.68 -5.15 -26.13
N SER A 87 -5.00 -5.34 -26.32
CA SER A 87 -6.06 -4.84 -25.46
C SER A 87 -7.27 -5.76 -25.55
N ILE A 88 -7.95 -5.94 -24.42
CA ILE A 88 -9.28 -6.57 -24.32
C ILE A 88 -10.14 -5.55 -23.59
N ASP A 89 -11.23 -5.12 -24.22
CA ASP A 89 -12.20 -4.19 -23.65
C ASP A 89 -13.49 -4.94 -23.32
N VAL A 90 -14.00 -4.76 -22.09
CA VAL A 90 -15.21 -5.41 -21.57
C VAL A 90 -16.09 -4.32 -20.98
N SER A 91 -17.26 -4.09 -21.58
CA SER A 91 -18.17 -2.99 -21.20
C SER A 91 -18.87 -3.21 -19.86
N GLU A 92 -19.08 -4.47 -19.46
CA GLU A 92 -19.66 -4.83 -18.17
C GLU A 92 -18.64 -5.50 -17.25
N ASN A 93 -18.74 -6.82 -17.08
CA ASN A 93 -17.99 -7.56 -16.06
C ASN A 93 -17.11 -8.62 -16.72
N MET A 94 -15.86 -8.70 -16.29
CA MET A 94 -15.01 -9.87 -16.52
C MET A 94 -15.12 -10.81 -15.31
N ILE A 95 -15.57 -12.04 -15.53
CA ILE A 95 -15.56 -13.09 -14.51
C ILE A 95 -14.43 -14.06 -14.85
N VAL A 96 -13.45 -14.16 -13.97
CA VAL A 96 -12.35 -15.12 -14.08
C VAL A 96 -12.61 -16.26 -13.10
N GLY A 97 -12.86 -17.47 -13.62
CA GLY A 97 -13.20 -18.63 -12.77
C GLY A 97 -12.03 -19.12 -11.89
N ASN A 98 -10.79 -18.84 -12.30
CA ASN A 98 -9.57 -19.19 -11.57
C ASN A 98 -8.76 -17.91 -11.24
N ASN A 99 -7.59 -17.72 -11.86
CA ASN A 99 -6.65 -16.65 -11.53
C ASN A 99 -6.53 -15.64 -12.67
N LEU A 100 -6.41 -14.36 -12.30
CA LEU A 100 -5.92 -13.31 -13.18
C LEU A 100 -4.44 -13.05 -12.88
N TYR A 101 -3.56 -13.30 -13.85
CA TYR A 101 -2.13 -13.01 -13.72
C TYR A 101 -1.80 -11.69 -14.42
N VAL A 102 -1.34 -10.70 -13.66
CA VAL A 102 -0.96 -9.37 -14.16
C VAL A 102 0.55 -9.19 -13.99
N GLN A 103 1.28 -9.03 -15.09
CA GLN A 103 2.75 -9.08 -15.09
C GLN A 103 3.44 -7.77 -14.65
N SER A 104 2.77 -6.63 -14.78
CA SER A 104 3.37 -5.32 -14.47
C SER A 104 2.64 -4.63 -13.33
N GLY A 105 1.36 -4.29 -13.53
CA GLY A 105 0.56 -3.64 -12.49
C GLY A 105 -0.93 -3.70 -12.80
N LEU A 106 -1.73 -3.66 -11.74
CA LEU A 106 -3.17 -3.52 -11.80
C LEU A 106 -3.52 -2.06 -11.56
N SER A 107 -4.14 -1.42 -12.56
CA SER A 107 -4.69 -0.07 -12.43
C SER A 107 -6.21 -0.18 -12.38
N VAL A 108 -6.81 0.38 -11.33
CA VAL A 108 -8.26 0.48 -11.18
C VAL A 108 -8.64 1.95 -11.14
N ALA A 109 -9.80 2.28 -11.71
CA ALA A 109 -10.33 3.65 -11.68
C ALA A 109 -10.82 4.03 -10.26
N SER A 110 -11.53 5.16 -10.15
CA SER A 110 -12.02 5.73 -8.89
C SER A 110 -12.97 4.82 -8.08
N GLY A 111 -13.49 3.73 -8.66
CA GLY A 111 -14.30 2.73 -7.95
C GLY A 111 -13.51 1.87 -6.95
N GLY A 112 -12.18 1.91 -7.02
CA GLY A 112 -11.31 1.16 -6.11
C GLY A 112 -11.34 -0.36 -6.35
N MET A 113 -10.76 -1.08 -5.39
CA MET A 113 -10.71 -2.53 -5.40
C MET A 113 -11.53 -3.08 -4.24
N GLN A 114 -12.52 -3.91 -4.54
CA GLN A 114 -13.23 -4.69 -3.53
C GLN A 114 -12.58 -6.07 -3.45
N ILE A 115 -12.09 -6.42 -2.27
CA ILE A 115 -11.51 -7.73 -2.01
C ILE A 115 -12.43 -8.42 -0.99
N GLY A 116 -13.13 -9.46 -1.44
CA GLY A 116 -14.02 -10.25 -0.58
C GLY A 116 -13.30 -11.30 0.28
N GLY A 117 -12.01 -11.53 0.02
CA GLY A 117 -11.13 -12.41 0.78
C GLY A 117 -9.87 -11.67 1.26
N ASP A 118 -8.81 -12.43 1.55
CA ASP A 118 -7.56 -11.86 2.06
C ASP A 118 -6.76 -11.09 1.00
N THR A 119 -6.02 -10.07 1.44
CA THR A 119 -5.09 -9.29 0.62
C THR A 119 -3.67 -9.40 1.15
N GLY A 120 -2.69 -9.53 0.25
CA GLY A 120 -1.28 -9.62 0.59
C GLY A 120 -0.42 -8.85 -0.40
N ILE A 121 0.58 -8.12 0.11
CA ILE A 121 1.51 -7.32 -0.68
C ILE A 121 2.92 -7.80 -0.34
N PHE A 122 3.56 -8.49 -1.27
CA PHE A 122 4.87 -9.11 -1.08
C PHE A 122 5.84 -8.63 -2.16
N ALA A 123 6.98 -8.10 -1.74
CA ALA A 123 8.07 -7.75 -2.63
C ALA A 123 9.42 -7.91 -1.92
N SER A 124 10.41 -8.44 -2.63
CA SER A 124 11.81 -8.33 -2.24
C SER A 124 12.36 -7.07 -2.90
N SER A 125 12.28 -5.95 -2.21
CA SER A 125 12.61 -4.63 -2.77
C SER A 125 13.35 -3.75 -1.75
N SER A 126 14.14 -2.81 -2.27
CA SER A 126 14.69 -1.69 -1.50
C SER A 126 13.71 -0.50 -1.39
N GLN A 127 12.57 -0.58 -2.07
CA GLN A 127 11.50 0.43 -2.08
C GLN A 127 10.34 0.04 -1.14
N PRO A 128 9.46 0.98 -0.76
CA PRO A 128 8.25 0.65 -0.01
C PRO A 128 7.45 -0.43 -0.72
N VAL A 129 7.11 -1.49 0.01
CA VAL A 129 6.28 -2.58 -0.51
C VAL A 129 4.83 -2.11 -0.66
N LEU A 130 4.39 -1.19 0.20
CA LEU A 130 3.10 -0.50 0.15
C LEU A 130 3.32 1.00 0.26
N SER A 131 2.80 1.72 -0.72
CA SER A 131 2.67 3.18 -0.70
C SER A 131 1.19 3.50 -0.89
N VAL A 132 0.62 4.26 0.04
CA VAL A 132 -0.77 4.73 -0.06
C VAL A 132 -0.71 6.23 -0.36
N ASP A 133 -1.22 6.61 -1.52
CA ASP A 133 -1.33 8.00 -1.96
C ASP A 133 -2.80 8.38 -2.03
N GLN A 134 -3.25 9.19 -1.08
CA GLN A 134 -4.62 9.64 -0.93
C GLN A 134 -4.62 11.15 -1.25
N ASN A 135 -5.45 11.56 -2.22
CA ASN A 135 -5.59 12.95 -2.69
C ASN A 135 -6.89 13.63 -2.21
N GLY A 136 -7.59 13.03 -1.25
CA GLY A 136 -8.90 13.47 -0.75
C GLY A 136 -8.84 13.93 0.70
N SER A 137 -9.99 14.09 1.37
CA SER A 137 -10.06 14.55 2.77
C SER A 137 -10.36 13.46 3.80
N GLY A 138 -10.34 12.18 3.40
CA GLY A 138 -10.59 11.03 4.26
C GLY A 138 -9.30 10.46 4.85
N ASN A 139 -9.43 9.62 5.88
CA ASN A 139 -8.29 9.00 6.55
C ASN A 139 -7.32 8.32 5.56
N ILE A 140 -6.02 8.69 5.61
CA ILE A 140 -4.97 8.12 4.73
C ILE A 140 -4.95 6.61 4.88
N VAL A 141 -5.01 6.18 6.13
CA VAL A 141 -5.23 4.79 6.50
C VAL A 141 -6.30 4.80 7.56
N GLU A 142 -7.43 4.21 7.25
CA GLU A 142 -8.45 3.96 8.23
C GLU A 142 -8.57 2.47 8.44
N PHE A 143 -8.10 2.00 9.59
CA PHE A 143 -8.47 0.67 10.02
C PHE A 143 -9.77 0.79 10.81
N LYS A 144 -10.82 0.21 10.21
CA LYS A 144 -12.15 0.08 10.81
C LYS A 144 -12.43 -1.36 11.21
N ASP A 145 -13.34 -1.52 12.15
CA ASP A 145 -13.99 -2.77 12.48
C ASP A 145 -15.51 -2.56 12.58
N ALA A 146 -16.29 -3.28 11.77
CA ALA A 146 -17.76 -3.18 11.66
C ALA A 146 -18.32 -1.73 11.58
N GLY A 147 -17.51 -0.79 11.06
CA GLY A 147 -17.84 0.64 10.93
C GLY A 147 -17.17 1.59 11.95
N THR A 148 -16.45 1.08 12.94
CA THR A 148 -15.77 1.89 13.98
C THR A 148 -14.27 2.06 13.69
N THR A 149 -13.73 3.28 13.79
CA THR A 149 -12.30 3.60 13.55
C THR A 149 -11.43 3.26 14.77
N ILE A 150 -10.44 2.36 14.60
CA ILE A 150 -9.62 1.84 15.70
C ILE A 150 -8.16 2.34 15.66
N PHE A 151 -7.62 2.50 14.48
CA PHE A 151 -6.40 3.22 14.20
C PHE A 151 -6.69 3.85 12.88
N TYR A 152 -6.76 5.14 12.93
CA TYR A 152 -6.58 5.90 11.75
C TYR A 152 -5.14 6.38 11.82
N ILE A 153 -4.43 6.27 10.69
CA ILE A 153 -3.72 7.46 10.25
C ILE A 153 -4.87 8.27 9.69
N ALA A 154 -5.39 9.18 10.50
CA ALA A 154 -6.28 10.21 10.02
C ALA A 154 -5.76 10.77 8.73
N ASP A 155 -6.59 11.50 8.00
CA ASP A 155 -6.02 12.44 7.08
C ASP A 155 -5.11 13.35 7.92
N GLY A 156 -3.81 13.04 7.85
CA GLY A 156 -2.79 13.28 8.87
C GLY A 156 -3.03 12.93 10.37
N GLY A 157 -3.13 11.67 10.87
CA GLY A 157 -3.07 11.45 12.36
C GLY A 157 -2.96 10.04 12.99
N ASN A 158 -1.98 9.79 13.86
CA ASN A 158 -1.56 8.55 14.60
C ASN A 158 -0.65 7.56 13.86
N ALA A 159 0.49 7.26 14.50
CA ALA A 159 1.77 7.09 13.82
C ALA A 159 2.72 6.20 14.64
N THR A 160 3.45 5.31 13.96
CA THR A 160 4.38 4.36 14.58
C THR A 160 5.79 4.61 14.08
N THR A 161 6.76 4.62 15.00
CA THR A 161 8.17 4.93 14.72
C THR A 161 9.04 3.73 15.08
N THR A 162 9.88 3.27 14.16
CA THR A 162 10.94 2.26 14.43
C THR A 162 12.13 2.83 15.21
N GLY A 163 12.04 4.11 15.61
CA GLY A 163 12.98 4.81 16.46
C GLY A 163 12.26 5.51 17.60
N ASN A 164 12.79 6.64 18.05
CA ASN A 164 12.20 7.35 19.17
C ASN A 164 10.81 7.91 18.81
N PHE A 165 9.83 7.60 19.66
CA PHE A 165 8.54 8.28 19.70
C PHE A 165 8.73 9.61 20.45
N ASN A 166 9.20 10.64 19.75
CA ASN A 166 9.43 11.96 20.34
C ASN A 166 8.10 12.73 20.44
N ILE A 167 7.64 12.95 21.65
CA ILE A 167 6.45 13.76 21.95
C ILE A 167 6.94 15.14 22.44
N SER A 168 6.76 16.22 21.67
CA SER A 168 7.17 17.60 22.06
C SER A 168 6.09 18.38 22.81
N GLY A 169 4.84 17.90 22.73
CA GLY A 169 3.68 18.43 23.42
C GLY A 169 3.31 17.60 24.64
N THR A 170 2.04 17.63 25.02
CA THR A 170 1.57 16.87 26.16
C THR A 170 1.35 15.41 25.77
N LEU A 171 1.94 14.50 26.53
CA LEU A 171 1.53 13.11 26.46
C LEU A 171 0.29 12.96 27.34
N ASN A 172 -0.86 13.06 26.70
CA ASN A 172 -2.13 12.70 27.32
C ASN A 172 -2.20 11.17 27.34
N ILE A 173 -1.88 10.61 28.49
CA ILE A 173 -2.06 9.19 28.75
C ILE A 173 -3.50 9.03 29.23
N GLY A 174 -4.40 8.85 28.27
CA GLY A 174 -5.84 8.87 28.50
C GLY A 174 -6.34 10.24 28.93
N GLU A 175 -7.31 10.26 29.84
CA GLU A 175 -7.94 11.47 30.39
C GLU A 175 -7.13 12.10 31.54
N GLY A 176 -5.91 11.62 31.77
CA GLY A 176 -5.04 12.12 32.84
C GLY A 176 -4.57 13.55 32.60
N THR A 177 -4.03 14.17 33.65
CA THR A 177 -3.35 15.45 33.54
C THR A 177 -2.18 15.31 32.57
N SER A 178 -2.16 16.19 31.59
CA SER A 178 -1.13 16.26 30.56
C SER A 178 0.28 16.25 31.17
N ILE A 179 1.12 15.30 30.76
CA ILE A 179 2.55 15.35 31.07
C ILE A 179 3.16 16.48 30.24
N LEU A 180 3.55 17.59 30.89
CA LEU A 180 4.05 18.81 30.22
C LEU A 180 5.52 18.71 29.86
N LYS A 181 6.33 18.13 30.75
CA LYS A 181 7.78 17.99 30.54
C LYS A 181 8.38 16.94 31.45
N HIS A 182 9.32 16.18 30.92
CA HIS A 182 10.27 15.39 31.70
C HIS A 182 11.66 16.02 31.55
N LEU A 183 12.26 16.44 32.67
CA LEU A 183 13.65 16.89 32.75
C LEU A 183 14.49 15.79 33.39
N SER A 184 15.71 15.59 32.92
CA SER A 184 16.66 14.67 33.57
C SER A 184 18.04 15.32 33.63
N THR A 185 18.68 15.26 34.79
CA THR A 185 20.07 15.67 34.99
C THR A 185 20.79 14.65 35.89
N THR A 186 22.09 14.82 36.03
CA THR A 186 22.90 14.09 36.99
C THR A 186 23.68 15.08 37.84
N ALA A 187 23.85 14.79 39.13
CA ALA A 187 24.64 15.63 40.02
C ALA A 187 25.45 14.78 41.00
N ALA A 188 26.68 15.22 41.26
CA ALA A 188 27.47 14.67 42.34
C ALA A 188 26.91 15.15 43.67
N VAL A 189 26.63 14.22 44.58
CA VAL A 189 26.22 14.47 45.95
C VAL A 189 27.23 13.81 46.88
N ASP A 190 27.49 14.46 47.99
CA ASP A 190 28.44 13.98 48.99
C ASP A 190 27.78 14.15 50.36
N PHE A 191 27.41 13.03 50.96
CA PHE A 191 26.79 12.99 52.29
C PHE A 191 27.80 12.44 53.27
N ASP A 192 28.13 13.23 54.29
CA ASP A 192 28.87 12.70 55.44
C ASP A 192 28.04 11.62 56.16
N ALA A 193 28.70 10.78 56.96
CA ALA A 193 28.03 9.84 57.86
C ALA A 193 26.90 10.53 58.65
N ILE A 194 25.69 10.01 58.49
CA ILE A 194 24.50 10.60 59.08
C ILE A 194 24.33 10.01 60.47
N ALA A 195 24.36 10.85 61.50
CA ALA A 195 24.19 10.40 62.88
C ALA A 195 22.86 9.67 63.09
N ALA A 196 22.81 8.81 64.11
CA ALA A 196 21.60 8.10 64.49
C ALA A 196 20.41 9.05 64.67
N ASN A 197 19.24 8.66 64.15
CA ASN A 197 17.99 9.43 64.23
C ASN A 197 18.13 10.87 63.72
N SER A 198 18.91 11.08 62.66
CA SER A 198 19.13 12.42 62.09
C SER A 198 18.98 12.41 60.56
N CYS A 199 18.83 13.61 59.99
CA CYS A 199 18.76 13.80 58.55
C CYS A 199 19.81 14.82 58.11
N SER A 200 20.33 14.62 56.91
CA SER A 200 21.19 15.57 56.20
C SER A 200 20.52 15.99 54.90
N ILE A 201 20.74 17.24 54.50
CA ILE A 201 20.19 17.81 53.25
C ILE A 201 21.34 18.34 52.41
N LYS A 202 21.36 17.95 51.13
CA LYS A 202 22.25 18.51 50.12
C LYS A 202 21.40 19.17 49.04
N THR A 203 21.85 20.34 48.57
CA THR A 203 21.17 21.10 47.53
C THR A 203 21.89 20.96 46.20
N VAL A 204 21.15 20.74 45.13
CA VAL A 204 21.65 20.61 43.77
C VAL A 204 21.00 21.68 42.90
N SER A 205 21.79 22.36 42.08
CA SER A 205 21.26 23.22 41.03
C SER A 205 20.66 22.36 39.91
N PHE A 206 19.38 22.55 39.63
CA PHE A 206 18.68 21.89 38.52
C PHE A 206 17.85 22.93 37.80
N SER A 207 18.46 23.60 36.82
CA SER A 207 17.76 24.65 36.08
C SER A 207 16.48 24.13 35.42
N GLY A 208 15.38 24.88 35.56
CA GLY A 208 14.08 24.63 34.92
C GLY A 208 13.02 23.98 35.82
N VAL A 209 13.37 23.66 37.07
CA VAL A 209 12.43 23.14 38.07
C VAL A 209 11.84 24.27 38.91
N ALA A 210 10.57 24.11 39.29
CA ALA A 210 9.85 25.02 40.17
C ALA A 210 9.17 24.26 41.31
N VAL A 211 8.87 24.96 42.41
CA VAL A 211 8.20 24.37 43.57
C VAL A 211 6.88 23.73 43.12
N GLY A 212 6.70 22.45 43.42
CA GLY A 212 5.53 21.66 43.01
C GLY A 212 5.80 20.65 41.89
N ASP A 213 6.93 20.72 41.18
CA ASP A 213 7.33 19.69 40.22
C ASP A 213 7.60 18.35 40.95
N SER A 214 7.21 17.24 40.32
CA SER A 214 7.41 15.90 40.88
C SER A 214 8.82 15.41 40.62
N ILE A 215 9.54 14.95 41.65
CA ILE A 215 10.92 14.50 41.52
C ILE A 215 11.00 12.99 41.70
N ALA A 216 11.85 12.36 40.88
CA ALA A 216 12.27 10.98 41.02
C ALA A 216 13.81 10.93 41.06
N LEU A 217 14.35 10.17 42.01
CA LEU A 217 15.78 9.94 42.13
C LEU A 217 16.15 8.56 41.54
N GLY A 218 17.21 8.54 40.76
CA GLY A 218 17.94 7.33 40.40
C GLY A 218 19.21 7.26 41.24
N LEU A 219 19.15 6.54 42.35
CA LEU A 219 20.27 6.34 43.28
C LEU A 219 21.21 5.26 42.74
N PRO A 220 22.54 5.46 42.80
CA PRO A 220 23.52 4.40 42.57
C PRO A 220 23.51 3.39 43.73
N ASP A 221 24.12 2.23 43.50
CA ASP A 221 24.11 1.06 44.40
C ASP A 221 24.68 1.42 45.78
N GLU A 222 25.79 2.17 45.76
CA GLU A 222 26.54 2.60 46.94
C GLU A 222 25.72 3.48 47.90
N LEU A 223 24.77 4.26 47.37
CA LEU A 223 23.82 5.04 48.20
C LEU A 223 22.54 4.24 48.53
N GLY A 224 22.14 3.34 47.63
CA GLY A 224 20.95 2.51 47.77
C GLY A 224 21.10 1.41 48.85
N ASP A 225 22.32 0.93 49.07
CA ASP A 225 22.64 -0.13 50.03
C ASP A 225 22.73 0.36 51.48
N LEU A 226 22.76 1.68 51.69
CA LEU A 226 22.72 2.26 53.03
C LEU A 226 21.33 2.09 53.64
N ASP A 227 21.26 1.85 54.96
CA ASP A 227 20.01 1.85 55.73
C ASP A 227 19.50 3.29 55.98
N ILE A 228 19.27 4.02 54.88
CA ILE A 228 18.91 5.42 54.83
C ILE A 228 17.68 5.59 53.95
N SER A 229 16.75 6.42 54.39
CA SER A 229 15.62 6.85 53.58
C SER A 229 15.95 8.11 52.78
N TRP A 230 15.58 8.11 51.50
CA TRP A 230 15.88 9.17 50.55
C TRP A 230 14.60 9.86 50.08
N ASP A 231 14.64 11.18 49.99
CA ASP A 231 13.54 12.01 49.52
C ASP A 231 14.11 13.25 48.82
N ALA A 232 13.39 13.77 47.83
CA ALA A 232 13.78 14.99 47.13
C ALA A 232 12.59 15.83 46.70
N TRP A 233 12.78 17.14 46.78
CA TRP A 233 11.79 18.12 46.35
C TRP A 233 12.48 19.36 45.81
N VAL A 234 11.72 20.14 45.04
CA VAL A 234 12.15 21.47 44.61
C VAL A 234 12.00 22.43 45.79
N SER A 235 13.12 22.83 46.40
CA SER A 235 13.12 23.70 47.60
C SER A 235 13.08 25.18 47.26
N ALA A 236 13.58 25.55 46.09
CA ALA A 236 13.47 26.89 45.50
C ALA A 236 13.57 26.78 43.98
N ALA A 237 13.34 27.88 43.26
CA ALA A 237 13.56 27.90 41.82
C ALA A 237 14.99 27.43 41.48
N ASP A 238 15.09 26.52 40.52
CA ASP A 238 16.35 25.91 40.05
C ASP A 238 17.14 25.14 41.12
N ILE A 239 16.53 24.80 42.26
CA ILE A 239 17.19 24.12 43.37
C ILE A 239 16.37 22.92 43.84
N ILE A 240 17.00 21.75 43.80
CA ILE A 240 16.50 20.53 44.44
C ILE A 240 17.19 20.37 45.79
N SER A 241 16.42 20.01 46.82
CA SER A 241 16.97 19.47 48.07
C SER A 241 16.82 17.96 48.07
N ILE A 242 17.91 17.25 48.34
CA ILE A 242 17.95 15.81 48.55
C ILE A 242 18.17 15.60 50.04
N LYS A 243 17.24 14.90 50.68
CA LYS A 243 17.25 14.59 52.10
C LYS A 243 17.53 13.11 52.29
N ALA A 244 18.55 12.85 53.08
CA ALA A 244 18.95 11.53 53.53
C ALA A 244 18.65 11.44 55.02
N CYS A 245 17.81 10.51 55.45
CA CYS A 245 17.42 10.34 56.84
C CYS A 245 17.80 8.95 57.35
N ASN A 246 18.65 8.92 58.38
CA ASN A 246 19.03 7.72 59.09
C ASN A 246 18.11 7.54 60.30
N ALA A 247 17.21 6.56 60.22
CA ALA A 247 16.29 6.20 61.29
C ALA A 247 16.85 5.12 62.23
N SER A 248 18.08 4.65 61.99
CA SER A 248 18.74 3.66 62.82
C SER A 248 19.27 4.26 64.12
N THR A 249 19.68 3.38 65.04
CA THR A 249 20.25 3.75 66.34
C THR A 249 21.76 4.00 66.28
N SER A 250 22.41 3.77 65.14
CA SER A 250 23.84 4.04 64.90
C SER A 250 24.02 5.10 63.82
N ALA A 251 25.21 5.69 63.73
CA ALA A 251 25.53 6.48 62.55
C ALA A 251 25.52 5.57 61.30
N SER A 252 25.18 6.15 60.14
CA SER A 252 25.35 5.44 58.87
C SER A 252 26.83 5.30 58.55
N ASP A 253 27.14 4.41 57.62
CA ASP A 253 28.43 4.48 56.94
C ASP A 253 28.55 5.82 56.21
N ASN A 254 29.81 6.25 55.99
CA ASN A 254 30.12 7.44 55.23
C ASN A 254 30.24 7.05 53.75
N PRO A 255 29.23 7.30 52.90
CA PRO A 255 29.39 7.03 51.48
C PRO A 255 30.46 7.95 50.88
N ASP A 256 31.10 7.47 49.82
CA ASP A 256 31.88 8.35 48.95
C ASP A 256 30.95 9.30 48.18
N SER A 257 31.51 10.33 47.54
CA SER A 257 30.70 11.19 46.68
C SER A 257 30.21 10.44 45.45
N GLU A 258 28.91 10.48 45.23
CA GLU A 258 28.24 9.68 44.20
C GLU A 258 27.43 10.54 43.22
N THR A 259 27.28 10.02 41.99
CA THR A 259 26.49 10.70 40.95
C THR A 259 25.06 10.17 40.91
N VAL A 260 24.10 11.01 41.29
CA VAL A 260 22.66 10.68 41.30
C VAL A 260 21.99 11.20 40.03
N ARG A 261 21.13 10.39 39.40
CA ARG A 261 20.22 10.86 38.36
C ARG A 261 18.99 11.48 38.99
N ILE A 262 18.60 12.65 38.51
CA ILE A 262 17.42 13.37 38.99
C ILE A 262 16.48 13.57 37.82
N SER A 263 15.27 13.04 37.93
CA SER A 263 14.18 13.22 36.98
C SER A 263 13.12 14.12 37.57
N ALA A 264 12.69 15.13 36.82
CA ALA A 264 11.58 16.01 37.20
C ALA A 264 10.44 15.89 36.18
N TRP A 265 9.24 15.61 36.68
CA TRP A 265 8.00 15.55 35.91
C TRP A 265 7.16 16.79 36.20
N LYS A 266 6.84 17.53 35.15
CA LYS A 266 5.96 18.69 35.17
C LYS A 266 4.60 18.27 34.61
N TYR A 267 3.53 18.59 35.33
CA TYR A 267 2.13 18.33 34.97
C TYR A 267 1.35 19.63 34.89
#